data_AF-A0A0Q6SBK3-F1
#
_entry.id   AF-A0A0Q6SBK3-F1
#
_cell.length_a   1.000
_cell.length_b   1.000
_cell.length_c   1.000
_cell.angle_alpha   90.00
_cell.angle_beta   90.00
_cell.angle_gamma   90.00
#
_symmetry.space_group_name_H-M   'P 1'
#
loop_
_entity.id
_entity.type
_entity.pdbx_description
1 polymer ?
#
loop_
_entity_poly.entity_id
_entity_poly.type
_entity_poly.pdbx_seq_one_letter_code
_entity_poly.pdbx_strand_id
1 'polypeptide(L)'
;MIELDGAAGEGGGQIVRSALTLAMITGQPFRIRNIRANRDGDATEVFTALGEKSVPAEQVARQAVQRARRYLASQAAFAEYLADQMMLPLALAGSGGFTLDEVSMHARTNAQVIETFLPVRFGFERHDGLDRCTVTSR
;
A
#
# COMPACT_ATOMS: atom_id res chain seq x y z
N MET A 1 -4.33 -15.99 14.18
CA MET A 1 -4.04 -15.14 13.02
C MET A 1 -4.73 -15.75 11.82
N ILE A 2 -5.58 -15.00 11.12
CA ILE A 2 -6.32 -15.45 9.93
C ILE A 2 -5.41 -15.32 8.71
N GLU A 3 -5.29 -16.36 7.91
CA GLU A 3 -4.55 -16.31 6.64
C GLU A 3 -5.56 -16.18 5.50
N LEU A 4 -5.38 -15.15 4.67
CA LEU A 4 -6.20 -14.88 3.50
C LEU A 4 -5.35 -14.98 2.24
N ASP A 5 -5.87 -15.64 1.23
CA ASP A 5 -5.26 -15.67 -0.09
C ASP A 5 -5.89 -14.59 -0.97
N GLY A 6 -5.10 -13.58 -1.34
CA GLY A 6 -5.50 -12.52 -2.26
C GLY A 6 -5.68 -13.01 -3.70
N ALA A 7 -5.34 -14.25 -4.02
CA ALA A 7 -5.66 -14.92 -5.28
C ALA A 7 -7.12 -15.40 -5.35
N ALA A 8 -7.79 -15.57 -4.20
CA ALA A 8 -9.15 -16.09 -4.15
C ALA A 8 -10.18 -15.02 -4.59
N GLY A 9 -11.12 -15.41 -5.45
CA GLY A 9 -12.19 -14.54 -5.94
C GLY A 9 -11.67 -13.40 -6.81
N GLU A 10 -12.16 -12.18 -6.58
CA GLU A 10 -11.85 -11.05 -7.45
C GLU A 10 -10.41 -10.53 -7.30
N GLY A 11 -9.72 -10.79 -6.18
CA GLY A 11 -8.33 -10.34 -5.95
C GLY A 11 -8.11 -8.82 -5.92
N GLY A 12 -9.17 -8.03 -5.72
CA GLY A 12 -9.13 -6.55 -5.67
C GLY A 12 -8.98 -5.99 -4.25
N GLY A 13 -8.89 -4.66 -4.13
CA GLY A 13 -8.70 -3.96 -2.84
C GLY A 13 -9.84 -4.13 -1.81
N GLN A 14 -10.94 -4.78 -2.17
CA GLN A 14 -12.03 -5.11 -1.25
C GLN A 14 -11.56 -6.05 -0.13
N ILE A 15 -10.73 -7.05 -0.44
CA ILE A 15 -10.24 -8.01 0.57
C ILE A 15 -9.47 -7.29 1.69
N VAL A 16 -8.63 -6.31 1.32
CA VAL A 16 -7.84 -5.52 2.27
C VAL A 16 -8.76 -4.71 3.17
N ARG A 17 -9.72 -3.97 2.59
CA ARG A 17 -10.64 -3.11 3.36
C ARG A 17 -11.51 -3.91 4.31
N SER A 18 -12.11 -5.00 3.83
CA SER A 18 -12.99 -5.84 4.66
C SER A 18 -12.20 -6.55 5.75
N ALA A 19 -11.04 -7.14 5.43
CA ALA A 19 -10.22 -7.83 6.42
C ALA A 19 -9.71 -6.86 7.50
N LEU A 20 -9.24 -5.67 7.11
CA LEU A 20 -8.76 -4.67 8.06
C LEU A 20 -9.88 -4.18 8.98
N THR A 21 -11.05 -3.84 8.43
CA THR A 21 -12.21 -3.44 9.23
C THR A 21 -12.65 -4.54 10.19
N LEU A 22 -12.76 -5.78 9.71
CA LEU A 22 -13.11 -6.92 10.56
C LEU A 22 -12.06 -7.16 11.65
N ALA A 23 -10.78 -7.08 11.33
CA ALA A 23 -9.71 -7.21 12.30
C ALA A 23 -9.77 -6.12 13.39
N MET A 24 -10.05 -4.88 13.02
CA MET A 24 -10.24 -3.78 13.98
C MET A 24 -11.42 -4.02 14.92
N ILE A 25 -12.54 -4.55 14.40
CA ILE A 25 -13.77 -4.77 15.19
C ILE A 25 -13.66 -6.04 16.05
N THR A 26 -13.01 -7.09 15.54
CA THR A 26 -12.96 -8.41 16.20
C THR A 26 -11.69 -8.62 17.04
N GLY A 27 -10.67 -7.78 16.87
CA GLY A 27 -9.34 -7.98 17.45
C GLY A 27 -8.58 -9.18 16.87
N GLN A 28 -9.07 -9.83 15.80
CA GLN A 28 -8.40 -10.98 15.19
C GLN A 28 -7.39 -10.52 14.12
N PRO A 29 -6.08 -10.73 14.32
CA PRO A 29 -5.08 -10.34 13.33
C PRO A 29 -5.16 -11.22 12.08
N PHE A 30 -4.82 -10.66 10.92
CA PHE A 30 -4.79 -11.37 9.65
C PHE A 30 -3.49 -11.15 8.88
N ARG A 31 -3.21 -12.06 7.95
CA ARG A 31 -2.19 -11.92 6.92
C ARG A 31 -2.84 -12.17 5.57
N ILE A 32 -2.58 -11.30 4.60
CA ILE A 32 -2.94 -11.53 3.21
C ILE A 32 -1.68 -11.83 2.43
N ARG A 33 -1.66 -12.96 1.72
CA ARG A 33 -0.62 -13.33 0.76
C ARG A 33 -1.16 -13.20 -0.65
N ASN A 34 -0.27 -13.18 -1.64
CA ASN A 34 -0.67 -13.27 -3.05
C ASN A 34 -1.69 -12.20 -3.46
N ILE A 35 -1.59 -10.99 -2.87
CA ILE A 35 -2.44 -9.86 -3.29
C ILE A 35 -2.20 -9.63 -4.78
N ARG A 36 -3.25 -9.85 -5.58
CA ARG A 36 -3.29 -9.77 -7.05
C ARG A 36 -2.71 -10.97 -7.81
N ALA A 37 -2.47 -12.12 -7.19
CA ALA A 37 -1.82 -13.26 -7.88
C ALA A 37 -2.68 -13.95 -8.95
N ASN A 38 -4.00 -13.75 -8.98
CA ASN A 38 -4.92 -14.42 -9.91
C ASN A 38 -5.43 -13.50 -11.02
N ARG A 39 -4.70 -12.42 -11.31
CA ARG A 39 -5.09 -11.46 -12.35
C ARG A 39 -4.07 -11.47 -13.49
N ASP A 40 -4.49 -12.02 -14.61
CA ASP A 40 -3.84 -11.87 -15.92
C ASP A 40 -3.98 -10.40 -16.36
N GLY A 41 -3.06 -9.55 -15.89
CA GLY A 41 -3.02 -8.12 -16.23
C GLY A 41 -3.41 -7.22 -15.06
N ASP A 42 -2.43 -6.41 -14.67
CA ASP A 42 -2.47 -5.18 -13.87
C ASP A 42 -3.28 -5.18 -12.56
N ALA A 43 -2.54 -4.92 -11.47
CA ALA A 43 -3.08 -4.47 -10.20
C ALA A 43 -4.22 -3.45 -10.36
N THR A 44 -5.22 -3.46 -9.46
CA THR A 44 -6.12 -2.29 -9.33
C THR A 44 -5.39 -1.22 -8.55
N GLU A 45 -4.45 -0.58 -9.23
CA GLU A 45 -3.77 0.62 -8.79
C GLU A 45 -3.94 1.65 -9.91
N VAL A 46 -4.22 2.90 -9.53
CA VAL A 46 -4.51 3.95 -10.50
C VAL A 46 -3.31 4.88 -10.59
N PHE A 47 -2.66 4.88 -11.75
CA PHE A 47 -1.57 5.79 -12.04
C PHE A 47 -2.08 6.95 -12.89
N THR A 48 -1.79 8.16 -12.45
CA THR A 48 -2.15 9.37 -13.17
C THR A 48 -0.90 10.21 -13.47
N ALA A 49 -1.00 10.99 -14.54
CA ALA A 49 -0.10 12.08 -14.86
C ALA A 49 -0.97 13.26 -15.32
N LEU A 50 -0.62 14.47 -14.89
CA LEU A 50 -1.37 15.68 -15.21
C LEU A 50 -0.75 16.34 -16.44
N GLY A 51 -1.60 16.86 -17.32
CA GLY A 51 -1.15 17.68 -18.43
C GLY A 51 -0.68 19.05 -17.94
N GLU A 52 0.41 19.54 -18.52
CA GLU A 52 0.98 20.85 -18.20
C GLU A 52 1.22 21.66 -19.49
N LYS A 53 1.14 22.99 -19.38
CA LYS A 53 1.36 23.87 -20.54
C LYS A 53 2.77 23.66 -21.10
N SER A 54 2.87 23.56 -22.42
CA SER A 54 4.12 23.28 -23.14
C SER A 54 4.72 21.89 -22.90
N VAL A 55 3.98 20.96 -22.29
CA VAL A 55 4.38 19.55 -22.17
C VAL A 55 3.63 18.70 -23.21
N PRO A 56 4.33 17.94 -24.07
CA PRO A 56 3.69 17.06 -25.05
C PRO A 56 2.88 15.94 -24.39
N ALA A 57 1.77 15.54 -25.03
CA ALA A 57 0.91 14.47 -24.53
C ALA A 57 1.66 13.13 -24.36
N GLU A 58 2.62 12.83 -25.23
CA GLU A 58 3.47 11.64 -25.17
C GLU A 58 4.40 11.65 -23.95
N GLN A 59 4.79 12.83 -23.48
CA GLN A 59 5.57 12.96 -22.25
C GLN A 59 4.69 12.72 -21.02
N VAL A 60 3.48 13.28 -20.99
CA VAL A 60 2.49 13.02 -19.92
C VAL A 60 2.15 11.53 -19.85
N ALA A 61 1.86 10.91 -21.00
CA ALA A 61 1.60 9.47 -21.08
C ALA A 61 2.80 8.63 -20.60
N ARG A 62 4.03 9.01 -21.00
CA ARG A 62 5.25 8.34 -20.53
C ARG A 62 5.41 8.39 -19.01
N GLN A 63 5.05 9.49 -18.36
CA GLN A 63 5.12 9.59 -16.90
C GLN A 63 4.18 8.60 -16.21
N ALA A 64 2.90 8.54 -16.63
CA ALA A 64 1.93 7.59 -16.07
C ALA A 64 2.38 6.13 -16.29
N VAL A 65 2.81 5.80 -17.51
CA VAL A 65 3.31 4.45 -17.86
C VAL A 65 4.56 4.08 -17.08
N GLN A 66 5.50 5.02 -16.88
CA GLN A 66 6.72 4.76 -16.11
C GLN A 66 6.41 4.46 -14.64
N ARG A 67 5.47 5.18 -14.03
CA ARG A 67 5.02 4.90 -12.65
C ARG A 67 4.39 3.50 -12.56
N ALA A 68 3.46 3.19 -13.47
CA ALA A 68 2.83 1.88 -13.52
C ALA A 68 3.85 0.74 -13.70
N ARG A 69 4.79 0.87 -14.65
CA ARG A 69 5.84 -0.13 -14.88
C ARG A 69 6.74 -0.33 -13.66
N ARG A 70 7.10 0.75 -12.97
CA ARG A 70 7.94 0.68 -11.78
C ARG A 70 7.26 -0.11 -10.66
N TYR A 71 5.98 0.17 -10.43
CA TYR A 71 5.17 -0.58 -9.47
C TYR A 71 4.95 -2.04 -9.87
N LEU A 72 4.63 -2.33 -11.14
CA LEU A 72 4.46 -3.69 -11.62
C LEU A 72 5.73 -4.53 -11.45
N ALA A 73 6.90 -3.91 -11.59
CA ALA A 73 8.20 -4.56 -11.39
C ALA A 73 8.55 -4.81 -9.91
N SER A 74 7.95 -4.09 -8.95
CA SER A 74 8.32 -4.21 -7.54
C SER A 74 7.68 -5.41 -6.84
N GLN A 75 6.53 -5.90 -7.34
CA GLN A 75 5.66 -6.87 -6.65
C GLN A 75 5.06 -6.39 -5.31
N ALA A 76 5.24 -5.12 -4.95
CA ALA A 76 4.72 -4.57 -3.70
C ALA A 76 3.19 -4.54 -3.66
N ALA A 77 2.60 -4.78 -2.49
CA ALA A 77 1.15 -4.74 -2.29
C ALA A 77 0.50 -3.39 -2.67
N PHE A 78 1.13 -2.27 -2.31
CA PHE A 78 0.63 -0.91 -2.58
C PHE A 78 1.66 -0.06 -3.30
N ALA A 79 1.20 0.84 -4.20
CA ALA A 79 2.06 1.89 -4.72
C ALA A 79 2.22 3.03 -3.69
N GLU A 80 3.21 3.89 -3.89
CA GLU A 80 3.57 5.00 -2.99
C GLU A 80 2.35 5.77 -2.44
N TYR A 81 1.38 6.13 -3.29
CA TYR A 81 0.25 6.99 -2.89
C TYR A 81 -0.85 6.24 -2.15
N LEU A 82 -1.07 4.96 -2.48
CA LEU A 82 -2.06 4.14 -1.78
C LEU A 82 -1.53 3.69 -0.41
N ALA A 83 -0.21 3.45 -0.31
CA ALA A 83 0.45 3.11 0.93
C ALA A 83 0.15 4.12 2.05
N ASP A 84 0.25 5.42 1.77
CA ASP A 84 0.00 6.48 2.74
C ASP A 84 -1.43 6.48 3.29
N GLN A 85 -2.40 6.12 2.46
CA GLN A 85 -3.81 6.03 2.84
C GLN A 85 -4.08 4.83 3.76
N MET A 86 -3.27 3.77 3.68
CA MET A 86 -3.42 2.57 4.50
C MET A 86 -2.78 2.71 5.89
N MET A 87 -1.88 3.67 6.08
CA MET A 87 -1.15 3.86 7.34
C MET A 87 -2.07 4.16 8.52
N LEU A 88 -3.01 5.10 8.37
CA LEU A 88 -3.90 5.49 9.46
C LEU A 88 -4.86 4.36 9.89
N PRO A 89 -5.58 3.68 8.97
CA PRO A 89 -6.36 2.48 9.33
C PRO A 89 -5.54 1.42 10.05
N LEU A 90 -4.30 1.17 9.63
CA LEU A 90 -3.43 0.18 10.26
C LEU A 90 -2.96 0.62 11.65
N ALA A 91 -2.66 1.90 11.84
CA ALA A 91 -2.34 2.46 13.15
C ALA A 91 -3.51 2.38 14.12
N LEU A 92 -4.74 2.61 13.64
CA LEU A 92 -5.96 2.45 14.45
C LEU A 92 -6.21 0.97 14.82
N ALA A 93 -5.77 0.03 13.97
CA ALA A 93 -5.73 -1.39 14.32
C ALA A 93 -4.65 -1.75 15.37
N GLY A 94 -3.76 -0.81 15.70
CA GLY A 94 -2.73 -0.93 16.74
C GLY A 94 -1.45 -1.64 16.31
N SER A 95 -1.51 -2.56 15.34
CA SER A 95 -0.31 -3.22 14.82
C SER A 95 -0.52 -3.76 13.40
N GLY A 96 0.59 -3.99 12.68
CA GLY A 96 0.57 -4.65 11.39
C GLY A 96 1.71 -4.21 10.47
N GLY A 97 1.59 -4.54 9.19
CA GLY A 97 2.50 -4.00 8.19
C GLY A 97 2.09 -4.40 6.77
N PHE A 98 2.67 -3.71 5.80
CA PHE A 98 2.48 -3.97 4.38
C PHE A 98 3.76 -3.66 3.60
N THR A 99 3.86 -4.19 2.39
CA THR A 99 4.92 -3.88 1.43
C THR A 99 4.48 -2.77 0.48
N LEU A 100 5.40 -1.88 0.13
CA LEU A 100 5.22 -0.78 -0.82
C LEU A 100 6.42 -0.71 -1.78
N ASP A 101 6.24 -0.12 -2.94
CA ASP A 101 7.29 -0.03 -3.97
C ASP A 101 8.36 1.00 -3.62
N GLU A 102 7.95 2.12 -3.02
CA GLU A 102 8.84 3.18 -2.56
C GLU A 102 8.27 3.88 -1.32
N VAL A 103 9.09 4.03 -0.26
CA VAL A 103 8.72 4.89 0.89
C VAL A 103 8.85 6.36 0.51
N SER A 104 7.71 6.99 0.23
CA SER A 104 7.63 8.41 -0.09
C SER A 104 7.94 9.33 1.10
N MET A 105 8.23 10.61 0.83
CA MET A 105 8.32 11.63 1.87
C MET A 105 6.96 11.89 2.55
N HIS A 106 5.85 11.67 1.83
CA HIS A 106 4.51 11.76 2.38
C HIS A 106 4.27 10.65 3.41
N ALA A 107 4.70 9.41 3.15
CA ALA A 107 4.65 8.30 4.09
C ALA A 107 5.38 8.64 5.40
N ARG A 108 6.61 9.17 5.29
CA ARG A 108 7.44 9.54 6.45
C ARG A 108 6.80 10.65 7.27
N THR A 109 6.25 11.66 6.60
CA THR A 109 5.55 12.77 7.27
C THR A 109 4.27 12.26 7.94
N ASN A 110 3.50 11.41 7.26
CA ASN A 110 2.27 10.84 7.79
C ASN A 110 2.53 9.96 9.03
N ALA A 111 3.60 9.16 9.03
CA ALA A 111 4.05 8.43 10.21
C ALA A 111 4.27 9.36 11.41
N GLN A 112 5.02 10.46 11.23
CA GLN A 112 5.30 11.42 12.30
C GLN A 112 4.02 12.06 12.87
N VAL A 113 3.09 12.43 11.99
CA VAL A 113 1.79 12.98 12.39
C VAL A 113 1.01 11.94 13.19
N ILE A 114 0.83 10.72 12.66
CA ILE A 114 0.06 9.67 13.32
C ILE A 114 0.67 9.31 14.68
N GLU A 115 1.99 9.18 14.78
CA GLU A 115 2.72 8.90 16.02
C GLU A 115 2.60 9.97 17.10
N THR A 116 2.19 11.18 16.72
CA THR A 116 1.92 12.27 17.66
C THR A 116 0.56 12.08 18.36
N PHE A 117 -0.42 11.52 17.66
CA PHE A 117 -1.78 11.36 18.17
C PHE A 117 -2.08 9.96 18.71
N LEU A 118 -1.43 8.92 18.17
CA LEU A 118 -1.67 7.53 18.53
C LEU A 118 -0.44 6.90 19.21
N PRO A 119 -0.63 6.01 20.21
CA PRO A 119 0.46 5.33 20.91
C PRO A 119 1.03 4.20 20.06
N VAL A 120 1.55 4.53 18.87
CA VAL A 120 2.14 3.60 17.92
C VAL A 120 3.52 4.08 17.45
N ARG A 121 4.28 3.20 16.81
CA ARG A 121 5.52 3.51 16.07
C ARG A 121 5.46 2.90 14.69
N PHE A 122 5.88 3.66 13.69
CA PHE A 122 6.12 3.19 12.34
C PHE A 122 7.58 2.81 12.15
N GLY A 123 7.80 1.71 11.44
CA GLY A 123 9.09 1.26 10.95
C GLY A 123 9.07 1.20 9.43
N PHE A 124 10.19 1.59 8.82
CA PHE A 124 10.40 1.48 7.37
C PHE A 124 11.69 0.72 7.12
N GLU A 125 11.60 -0.41 6.44
CA GLU A 125 12.74 -1.28 6.12
C GLU A 125 12.71 -1.65 4.64
N ARG A 126 13.89 -1.84 4.05
CA ARG A 126 14.02 -2.32 2.67
C ARG A 126 14.65 -3.71 2.68
N HIS A 127 13.96 -4.67 2.08
CA HIS A 127 14.41 -6.07 1.96
C HIS A 127 14.19 -6.54 0.53
N ASP A 128 15.21 -7.09 -0.13
CA ASP A 128 15.15 -7.62 -1.50
C ASP A 128 14.56 -6.66 -2.55
N GLY A 129 14.83 -5.36 -2.39
CA GLY A 129 14.32 -4.32 -3.30
C GLY A 129 12.88 -3.89 -3.05
N LEU A 130 12.20 -4.49 -2.09
CA LEU A 130 10.87 -4.13 -1.61
C LEU A 130 10.96 -3.30 -0.33
N ASP A 131 10.23 -2.19 -0.30
CA ASP A 131 10.07 -1.44 0.93
C ASP A 131 8.94 -2.06 1.77
N ARG A 132 9.07 -1.98 3.09
CA ARG A 132 8.11 -2.49 4.07
C ARG A 132 7.82 -1.42 5.09
N CYS A 133 6.53 -1.15 5.30
CA CYS A 133 6.00 -0.33 6.38
C CYS A 133 5.45 -1.25 7.47
N THR A 134 5.84 -1.02 8.72
CA THR A 134 5.30 -1.73 9.88
C THR A 134 4.79 -0.73 10.90
N VAL A 135 3.74 -1.08 11.64
CA VAL A 135 3.25 -0.32 12.79
C VAL A 135 3.14 -1.23 14.01
N THR A 136 3.54 -0.72 15.17
CA THR A 136 3.48 -1.42 16.45
C THR A 136 2.98 -0.50 17.54
N SER A 137 2.09 -0.97 18.41
CA SER A 137 1.72 -0.28 19.65
C SER A 137 2.95 -0.04 20.53
N ARG A 138 2.97 1.10 21.21
CA ARG A 138 3.93 1.42 22.28
C ARG A 138 3.47 0.87 23.62
#